data_AF-A0AAE1LTW3-F1
#
_entry.id   AF-A0AAE1LTW3-F1
#
_cell.length_a   1.000
_cell.length_b   1.000
_cell.length_c   1.000
_cell.angle_alpha   90.00
_cell.angle_beta   90.00
_cell.angle_gamma   90.00
#
_symmetry.space_group_name_H-M   'P 1'
#
loop_
_entity.id
_entity.type
_entity.pdbx_description
1 polymer ?
#
loop_
_entity_poly.entity_id
_entity_poly.type
_entity_poly.pdbx_seq_one_letter_code
_entity_poly.pdbx_strand_id
1 'polypeptide(L)'
;MATYRMTKRCILCQRSRNLRFHELPSNPPLREKWLAVVPDDEIAKFAENPKICELHFKPEDYVPDHKKRILKKGVVPVLAPLREDPNDLKLSRQLDSQNVLIDSVDSPIMSIDISEITEDPPPEIQIVKSQLQPRVRLMKKNKQPTKITEDLLSGLQIVECHLHEGGLQPRGRLKEDKESSKAGRKIEILRAQIKHLKEDNKEKARKLKSLSFELRELKTESHRQASELKIKEKVLHQLEVKVKRFENLLSKKDLGTADVKEKIEKEKKEQLKKIRNLKEQVEILSTERKEMEKICYFKNIEEMILNMDTDRKAAFILDQIKLYKMKLPRYSDSTLQECIIWEDTDPGGYQFVRESELLTLPTQSTMKKHLGPMDLEINMDNSLNGQINESCINEIKDSIASVQTDL
;
A
#
# COMPACT_ATOMS: atom_id res chain seq x y z
N MET A 1 39.50 4.54 2.83
CA MET A 1 38.88 3.25 3.20
C MET A 1 37.47 3.51 3.69
N ALA A 2 36.45 3.15 2.91
CA ALA A 2 35.06 3.33 3.31
C ALA A 2 34.74 2.34 4.43
N THR A 3 34.45 2.83 5.64
CA THR A 3 34.00 1.98 6.73
C THR A 3 32.58 1.52 6.42
N TYR A 4 32.43 0.27 5.99
CA TYR A 4 31.14 -0.37 5.77
C TYR A 4 30.35 -0.36 7.08
N ARG A 5 29.36 0.53 7.18
CA ARG A 5 28.51 0.66 8.37
C ARG A 5 27.47 -0.46 8.32
N MET A 6 27.84 -1.64 8.83
CA MET A 6 26.90 -2.76 9.02
C MET A 6 25.62 -2.23 9.68
N THR A 7 24.49 -2.34 8.99
CA THR A 7 23.20 -1.94 9.55
C THR A 7 22.88 -2.83 10.75
N LYS A 8 22.66 -2.21 11.91
CA LYS A 8 22.35 -2.92 13.15
C LYS A 8 21.02 -3.66 12.97
N ARG A 9 21.04 -5.00 13.03
CA ARG A 9 19.85 -5.87 12.96
C ARG A 9 19.68 -6.59 14.30
N CYS A 10 18.43 -6.84 14.67
CA CYS A 10 18.10 -7.66 15.84
C CYS A 10 18.37 -9.13 15.52
N ILE A 11 19.09 -9.86 16.37
CA ILE A 11 19.34 -11.30 16.17
C ILE A 11 18.07 -12.16 16.31
N LEU A 12 17.05 -11.70 17.03
CA LEU A 12 15.80 -12.46 17.22
C LEU A 12 14.71 -12.19 16.17
N CYS A 13 14.64 -10.98 15.59
CA CYS A 13 13.56 -10.61 14.66
C CYS A 13 14.03 -9.92 13.37
N GLN A 14 15.34 -9.80 13.16
CA GLN A 14 15.98 -9.23 11.97
C GLN A 14 15.59 -7.77 11.60
N ARG A 15 14.79 -7.09 12.42
CA ARG A 15 14.39 -5.68 12.22
C ARG A 15 15.58 -4.74 12.44
N SER A 16 15.67 -3.70 11.62
CA SER A 16 16.79 -2.74 11.61
C SER A 16 16.42 -1.27 11.81
N ARG A 17 15.13 -0.89 11.74
CA ARG A 17 14.72 0.53 11.67
C ARG A 17 14.08 1.03 12.96
N ASN A 18 14.53 2.21 13.42
CA ASN A 18 13.96 3.02 14.51
C ASN A 18 13.76 2.31 15.86
N LEU A 19 14.51 1.24 16.12
CA LEU A 19 14.49 0.53 17.39
C LEU A 19 15.78 0.78 18.17
N ARG A 20 15.67 0.78 19.50
CA ARG A 20 16.84 0.69 20.37
C ARG A 20 17.34 -0.75 20.41
N PHE A 21 18.66 -0.91 20.39
CA PHE A 21 19.34 -2.20 20.42
C PHE A 21 20.17 -2.31 21.70
N HIS A 22 20.04 -3.44 22.37
CA HIS A 22 20.78 -3.81 23.56
C HIS A 22 21.83 -4.84 23.20
N GLU A 23 23.06 -4.62 23.65
CA GLU A 23 24.17 -5.54 23.49
C GLU A 23 24.04 -6.71 24.46
N LEU A 24 24.68 -7.83 24.13
CA LEU A 24 24.73 -8.98 25.04
C LEU A 24 25.39 -8.57 26.38
N PRO A 25 24.85 -9.03 27.53
CA PRO A 25 25.45 -8.76 28.83
C PRO A 25 26.91 -9.19 28.92
N SER A 26 27.74 -8.43 29.65
CA SER A 26 29.12 -8.81 29.96
C SER A 26 29.21 -9.95 30.98
N ASN A 27 28.15 -10.15 31.79
CA ASN A 27 28.06 -11.22 32.78
C ASN A 27 27.82 -12.58 32.08
N PRO A 28 28.73 -13.58 32.20
CA PRO A 28 28.63 -14.82 31.43
C PRO A 28 27.35 -15.64 31.70
N PRO A 29 26.91 -15.85 32.97
CA PRO A 29 25.66 -16.55 33.25
C PRO A 29 24.43 -15.90 32.62
N LEU A 30 24.35 -14.56 32.62
CA LEU A 30 23.23 -13.85 32.00
C LEU A 30 23.32 -13.87 30.47
N ARG A 31 24.53 -13.78 29.91
CA ARG A 31 24.77 -13.90 28.47
C ARG A 31 24.31 -15.26 27.94
N GLU A 32 24.61 -16.34 28.66
CA GLU A 32 24.17 -17.69 28.30
C GLU A 32 22.63 -17.79 28.27
N LYS A 33 21.94 -17.19 29.24
CA LYS A 33 20.47 -17.12 29.23
C LYS A 33 19.90 -16.33 28.04
N TRP A 34 20.60 -15.28 27.58
CA TRP A 34 20.19 -14.53 26.39
C TRP A 34 20.42 -15.36 25.12
N LEU A 35 21.53 -16.08 25.03
CA LEU A 35 21.86 -16.93 23.88
C LEU A 35 20.95 -18.16 23.79
N ALA A 36 20.50 -18.72 24.91
CA ALA A 36 19.54 -19.83 24.93
C ALA A 36 18.18 -19.49 24.30
N VAL A 37 17.88 -18.21 24.11
CA VAL A 37 16.66 -17.70 23.46
C VAL A 37 16.87 -17.52 21.96
N VAL A 38 18.11 -17.49 21.49
CA VAL A 38 18.47 -17.27 20.09
C VAL A 38 18.58 -18.62 19.37
N PRO A 39 17.98 -18.78 18.17
CA PRO A 39 18.19 -19.97 17.34
C PRO A 39 19.68 -20.18 17.02
N ASP A 40 20.17 -21.41 17.15
CA ASP A 40 21.59 -21.75 16.95
C ASP A 40 22.12 -21.35 15.56
N ASP A 41 21.26 -21.40 14.53
CA ASP A 41 21.61 -21.07 13.15
C ASP A 41 21.83 -19.56 12.93
N GLU A 42 21.22 -18.71 13.76
CA GLU A 42 21.40 -17.25 13.69
C GLU A 42 22.67 -16.82 14.42
N ILE A 43 23.09 -17.51 15.49
CA ILE A 43 24.30 -17.15 16.27
C ILE A 43 25.55 -17.10 15.38
N ALA A 44 25.69 -18.04 14.46
CA ALA A 44 26.83 -18.11 13.54
C ALA A 44 26.84 -16.99 12.48
N LYS A 45 25.68 -16.40 12.15
CA LYS A 45 25.55 -15.40 11.08
C LYS A 45 25.94 -13.98 11.52
N PHE A 46 25.90 -13.68 12.82
CA PHE A 46 26.21 -12.35 13.33
C PHE A 46 27.67 -12.22 13.73
N ALA A 47 28.48 -11.66 12.81
CA ALA A 47 29.86 -11.33 13.07
C ALA A 47 29.96 -10.21 14.12
N GLU A 48 30.54 -10.56 15.26
CA GLU A 48 31.21 -9.72 16.26
C GLU A 48 30.40 -9.01 17.34
N ASN A 49 29.13 -8.63 17.19
CA ASN A 49 28.38 -8.01 18.30
C ASN A 49 26.87 -8.16 18.12
N PRO A 50 26.28 -9.34 18.39
CA PRO A 50 24.85 -9.55 18.26
C PRO A 50 24.10 -8.62 19.22
N LYS A 51 23.01 -8.01 18.71
CA LYS A 51 22.16 -7.12 19.49
C LYS A 51 20.71 -7.55 19.42
N ILE A 52 19.98 -7.30 20.51
CA ILE A 52 18.56 -7.58 20.63
C ILE A 52 17.80 -6.26 20.70
N CYS A 53 16.73 -6.10 19.92
CA CYS A 53 15.95 -4.86 19.95
C CYS A 53 15.03 -4.79 21.18
N GLU A 54 14.61 -3.58 21.52
CA GLU A 54 13.79 -3.30 22.71
C GLU A 54 12.44 -4.01 22.76
N LEU A 55 11.94 -4.53 21.63
CA LEU A 55 10.66 -5.25 21.52
C LEU A 55 10.66 -6.62 22.21
N HIS A 56 11.83 -7.17 22.50
CA HIS A 56 11.98 -8.46 23.19
C HIS A 56 12.06 -8.31 24.71
N PHE A 57 11.85 -7.10 25.23
CA PHE A 57 11.85 -6.83 26.67
C PHE A 57 10.53 -6.16 27.06
N LYS A 58 10.04 -6.43 28.25
CA LYS A 58 8.81 -5.79 28.72
C LYS A 58 9.12 -4.34 29.14
N PRO A 59 8.15 -3.42 29.07
CA PRO A 59 8.34 -2.05 29.55
C PRO A 59 8.78 -1.97 31.02
N GLU A 60 8.33 -2.92 31.85
CA GLU A 60 8.66 -3.01 33.28
C GLU A 60 10.10 -3.47 33.53
N ASP A 61 10.78 -4.04 32.51
CA ASP A 61 12.17 -4.48 32.60
C ASP A 61 13.16 -3.32 32.52
N TYR A 62 12.70 -2.11 32.20
CA TYR A 62 13.53 -0.92 32.13
C TYR A 62 13.60 -0.19 33.48
N VAL A 63 14.76 0.40 33.78
CA VAL A 63 14.91 1.25 34.96
C VAL A 63 14.10 2.54 34.73
N PRO A 64 13.14 2.89 35.63
CA PRO A 64 12.38 4.13 35.50
C PRO A 64 13.29 5.36 35.59
N ASP A 65 12.83 6.48 35.04
CA ASP A 65 13.45 7.81 35.18
C ASP A 65 14.86 8.04 34.60
N HIS A 66 15.36 7.14 33.76
CA HIS A 66 16.56 7.40 32.97
C HIS A 66 16.23 7.97 31.58
N LYS A 67 16.95 9.05 31.18
CA LYS A 67 16.92 9.61 29.80
C LYS A 67 17.24 8.57 28.72
N LYS A 68 17.97 7.51 29.08
CA LYS A 68 18.25 6.35 28.24
C LYS A 68 17.48 5.14 28.79
N ARG A 69 16.80 4.40 27.91
CA ARG A 69 16.18 3.11 28.23
C ARG A 69 17.28 2.09 28.57
N ILE A 70 17.52 1.88 29.86
CA ILE A 70 18.50 0.92 30.39
C ILE A 70 17.72 -0.26 31.00
N LEU A 71 18.13 -1.49 30.70
CA LEU A 71 17.54 -2.71 31.25
C LEU A 71 17.95 -2.89 32.72
N LYS A 72 17.03 -3.34 33.56
CA LYS A 72 17.30 -3.77 34.94
C LYS A 72 18.29 -4.95 34.94
N LYS A 73 19.05 -5.10 36.03
CA LYS A 73 20.04 -6.17 36.18
C LYS A 73 19.35 -7.54 36.20
N GLY A 74 19.84 -8.47 35.37
CA GLY A 74 19.34 -9.85 35.34
C GLY A 74 18.14 -10.10 34.43
N VAL A 75 17.65 -9.07 33.72
CA VAL A 75 16.58 -9.22 32.73
C VAL A 75 17.03 -10.12 31.57
N VAL A 76 16.11 -10.96 31.10
CA VAL A 76 16.27 -11.83 29.93
C VAL A 76 15.24 -11.47 28.86
N PRO A 77 15.57 -11.56 27.55
CA PRO A 77 14.61 -11.34 26.50
C PRO A 77 13.45 -12.34 26.61
N VAL A 78 12.23 -11.85 26.48
CA VAL A 78 11.05 -12.71 26.39
C VAL A 78 10.96 -13.18 24.95
N LEU A 79 10.89 -14.50 24.75
CA LEU A 79 10.33 -15.07 23.53
C LEU A 79 8.87 -14.61 23.46
N ALA A 80 8.63 -13.45 22.86
CA ALA A 80 7.31 -13.18 22.34
C ALA A 80 7.00 -14.39 21.44
N PRO A 81 5.87 -15.11 21.66
CA PRO A 81 5.46 -16.11 20.69
C PRO A 81 5.54 -15.40 19.34
N LEU A 82 6.36 -15.94 18.43
CA LEU A 82 6.47 -15.42 17.07
C LEU A 82 5.04 -15.12 16.68
N ARG A 83 4.73 -13.82 16.48
CA ARG A 83 3.47 -13.49 15.83
C ARG A 83 3.63 -14.18 14.51
N GLU A 84 3.00 -15.35 14.37
CA GLU A 84 3.01 -16.14 13.16
C GLU A 84 2.67 -15.15 12.07
N ASP A 85 3.68 -14.77 11.28
CA ASP A 85 3.41 -13.97 10.12
C ASP A 85 2.50 -14.88 9.27
N PRO A 86 1.28 -14.47 8.92
CA PRO A 86 0.35 -15.32 8.18
C PRO A 86 0.94 -15.86 6.87
N ASN A 87 2.06 -15.29 6.41
CA ASN A 87 2.79 -15.72 5.23
C ASN A 87 3.79 -16.86 5.46
N ASP A 88 4.36 -17.06 6.65
CA ASP A 88 5.41 -18.07 6.87
C ASP A 88 4.86 -19.51 6.97
N LEU A 89 3.57 -19.68 7.26
CA LEU A 89 2.86 -20.97 7.20
C LEU A 89 2.72 -21.53 5.76
N LYS A 90 3.04 -20.74 4.72
CA LYS A 90 2.99 -21.21 3.32
C LYS A 90 4.24 -21.99 2.90
N LEU A 91 5.41 -21.71 3.49
CA LEU A 91 6.66 -22.30 3.02
C LEU A 91 6.88 -23.73 3.57
N SER A 92 6.46 -23.99 4.81
CA SER A 92 6.59 -25.31 5.43
C SER A 92 5.66 -26.37 4.81
N ARG A 93 4.52 -25.97 4.24
CA ARG A 93 3.55 -26.91 3.61
C ARG A 93 3.94 -27.33 2.17
N GLN A 94 4.87 -26.63 1.52
CA GLN A 94 5.30 -26.99 0.15
C GLN A 94 6.30 -28.15 0.12
N LEU A 95 7.05 -28.40 1.20
CA LEU A 95 8.01 -29.51 1.25
C LEU A 95 7.33 -30.87 1.53
N ASP A 96 6.16 -30.86 2.17
CA ASP A 96 5.39 -32.09 2.44
C ASP A 96 4.54 -32.56 1.25
N SER A 97 4.49 -31.77 0.16
CA SER A 97 3.60 -32.00 -0.98
C SER A 97 4.25 -32.70 -2.19
N GLN A 98 5.52 -33.10 -2.12
CA GLN A 98 6.24 -33.73 -3.25
C GLN A 98 6.42 -35.25 -3.17
N ASN A 99 5.80 -35.95 -2.20
CA ASN A 99 5.90 -37.41 -2.12
C ASN A 99 4.52 -38.10 -2.04
N VAL A 100 3.74 -38.06 -3.12
CA VAL A 100 2.77 -39.13 -3.42
C VAL A 100 2.65 -39.28 -4.94
N LEU A 101 3.27 -40.33 -5.48
CA LEU A 101 2.90 -40.89 -6.79
C LEU A 101 1.46 -41.40 -6.69
N ILE A 102 0.60 -40.95 -7.62
CA ILE A 102 -0.75 -41.49 -7.80
C ILE A 102 -0.68 -42.51 -8.93
N ASP A 103 -0.95 -43.77 -8.60
CA ASP A 103 -1.40 -44.77 -9.57
C ASP A 103 -2.92 -44.69 -9.73
N SER A 104 -3.30 -44.85 -10.99
CA SER A 104 -4.63 -44.97 -11.59
C SER A 104 -5.63 -45.86 -10.84
N VAL A 105 -6.90 -45.44 -10.77
CA VAL A 105 -8.02 -46.30 -11.19
C VAL A 105 -9.25 -45.49 -11.59
N ASP A 106 -9.75 -45.77 -12.79
CA ASP A 106 -11.08 -45.42 -13.30
C ASP A 106 -12.19 -46.17 -12.53
N SER A 107 -13.29 -45.48 -12.21
CA SER A 107 -14.63 -46.09 -12.15
C SER A 107 -15.77 -45.05 -12.14
N PRO A 108 -16.98 -45.45 -12.58
CA PRO A 108 -17.97 -44.55 -13.15
C PRO A 108 -19.01 -44.03 -12.14
N ILE A 109 -19.51 -42.84 -12.47
CA ILE A 109 -20.56 -42.10 -11.78
C ILE A 109 -21.88 -42.88 -11.85
N MET A 110 -22.39 -43.34 -10.71
CA MET A 110 -23.80 -43.73 -10.56
C MET A 110 -24.60 -42.54 -10.04
N SER A 111 -25.54 -42.08 -10.87
CA SER A 111 -26.59 -41.14 -10.50
C SER A 111 -27.52 -41.78 -9.48
N ILE A 112 -27.64 -41.16 -8.30
CA ILE A 112 -28.67 -41.52 -7.32
C ILE A 112 -29.67 -40.37 -7.29
N ASP A 113 -30.91 -40.69 -7.66
CA ASP A 113 -32.08 -39.86 -7.47
C ASP A 113 -32.46 -39.86 -5.98
N ILE A 114 -32.56 -38.68 -5.38
CA ILE A 114 -32.93 -38.48 -3.98
C ILE A 114 -34.19 -37.64 -3.98
N SER A 115 -35.32 -38.30 -4.18
CA SER A 115 -36.61 -37.81 -3.71
C SER A 115 -36.88 -38.44 -2.35
N GLU A 116 -37.26 -37.57 -1.39
CA GLU A 116 -37.97 -37.94 -0.15
C GLU A 116 -37.12 -38.42 1.04
N ILE A 117 -36.48 -37.46 1.72
CA ILE A 117 -36.30 -37.53 3.19
C ILE A 117 -36.70 -36.17 3.77
N THR A 118 -37.92 -36.12 4.32
CA THR A 118 -38.38 -35.08 5.23
C THR A 118 -37.85 -35.37 6.63
N GLU A 119 -36.87 -34.59 7.10
CA GLU A 119 -36.57 -34.45 8.53
C GLU A 119 -36.33 -32.97 8.84
N ASP A 120 -36.90 -32.54 9.96
CA ASP A 120 -37.00 -31.16 10.44
C ASP A 120 -35.68 -30.38 10.48
N PRO A 121 -35.70 -29.06 10.19
CA PRO A 121 -34.51 -28.22 10.26
C PRO A 121 -34.07 -27.99 11.73
N PRO A 122 -32.76 -27.99 12.02
CA PRO A 122 -32.25 -27.55 13.32
C PRO A 122 -32.45 -26.03 13.51
N PRO A 123 -32.50 -25.53 14.75
CA PRO A 123 -32.96 -24.19 15.06
C PRO A 123 -32.10 -23.13 14.36
N GLU A 124 -32.80 -22.27 13.66
CA GLU A 124 -32.33 -21.09 12.95
C GLU A 124 -31.50 -20.22 13.92
N ILE A 125 -30.18 -20.16 13.70
CA ILE A 125 -29.36 -19.10 14.28
C ILE A 125 -29.84 -17.81 13.61
N GLN A 126 -30.65 -17.03 14.33
CA GLN A 126 -31.03 -15.69 13.95
C GLN A 126 -29.77 -14.82 13.87
N ILE A 127 -29.12 -14.83 12.71
CA ILE A 127 -28.25 -13.74 12.31
C ILE A 127 -29.19 -12.57 12.07
N VAL A 128 -29.26 -11.68 13.06
CA VAL A 128 -29.86 -10.36 12.93
C VAL A 128 -29.25 -9.70 11.69
N LYS A 129 -29.97 -9.76 10.57
CA LYS A 129 -29.75 -8.88 9.42
C LYS A 129 -30.17 -7.49 9.88
N SER A 130 -29.30 -6.81 10.62
CA SER A 130 -29.43 -5.39 10.86
C SER A 130 -29.37 -4.70 9.50
N GLN A 131 -30.51 -4.18 9.05
CA GLN A 131 -30.59 -3.22 7.97
C GLN A 131 -29.83 -1.96 8.39
N LEU A 132 -28.52 -1.96 8.21
CA LEU A 132 -27.71 -0.75 8.25
C LEU A 132 -27.74 -0.17 6.85
N GLN A 133 -28.69 0.73 6.61
CA GLN A 133 -28.56 1.66 5.51
C GLN A 133 -27.25 2.45 5.70
N PRO A 134 -26.40 2.59 4.68
CA PRO A 134 -25.21 3.41 4.78
C PRO A 134 -25.66 4.88 4.81
N ARG A 135 -25.74 5.45 6.00
CA ARG A 135 -25.92 6.90 6.20
C ARG A 135 -24.59 7.58 5.87
N VAL A 136 -24.26 7.65 4.58
CA VAL A 136 -23.11 8.42 4.09
C VAL A 136 -23.45 9.90 4.25
N ARG A 137 -23.00 10.51 5.35
CA ARG A 137 -22.88 11.96 5.44
C ARG A 137 -21.81 12.39 4.43
N LEU A 138 -22.24 12.79 3.23
CA LEU A 138 -21.40 13.53 2.29
C LEU A 138 -20.98 14.86 2.95
N MET A 139 -19.81 14.86 3.58
CA MET A 139 -19.09 16.10 3.86
C MET A 139 -18.63 16.66 2.51
N LYS A 140 -19.38 17.62 1.96
CA LYS A 140 -18.98 18.40 0.79
C LYS A 140 -17.72 19.19 1.15
N LYS A 141 -16.55 18.60 0.95
CA LYS A 141 -15.31 19.38 0.88
C LYS A 141 -15.32 20.11 -0.46
N ASN A 142 -15.60 21.41 -0.44
CA ASN A 142 -15.39 22.31 -1.57
C ASN A 142 -13.91 22.25 -1.94
N LYS A 143 -13.58 21.51 -3.00
CA LYS A 143 -12.24 21.50 -3.58
C LYS A 143 -12.14 22.80 -4.40
N GLN A 144 -11.44 23.79 -3.87
CA GLN A 144 -11.13 25.01 -4.62
C GLN A 144 -10.32 24.66 -5.87
N PRO A 145 -10.52 25.38 -6.98
CA PRO A 145 -9.68 25.25 -8.17
C PRO A 145 -8.20 25.45 -7.81
N THR A 146 -7.33 24.68 -8.43
CA THR A 146 -5.89 24.80 -8.24
C THR A 146 -5.42 26.17 -8.74
N LYS A 147 -4.60 26.88 -7.96
CA LYS A 147 -4.07 28.23 -8.24
C LYS A 147 -3.59 28.46 -9.69
N ILE A 148 -3.02 27.42 -10.30
CA ILE A 148 -2.55 27.39 -11.71
C ILE A 148 -3.67 27.71 -12.71
N THR A 149 -4.89 27.24 -12.49
CA THR A 149 -6.02 27.54 -13.39
C THR A 149 -6.53 28.96 -13.25
N GLU A 150 -6.44 29.54 -12.04
CA GLU A 150 -6.78 30.95 -11.82
C GLU A 150 -5.74 31.86 -12.46
N ASP A 151 -4.44 31.58 -12.27
CA ASP A 151 -3.36 32.38 -12.84
C ASP A 151 -3.38 32.42 -14.39
N LEU A 152 -3.72 31.30 -15.05
CA LEU A 152 -3.90 31.25 -16.51
C LEU A 152 -5.14 32.01 -17.00
N LEU A 153 -6.22 32.00 -16.22
CA LEU A 153 -7.44 32.76 -16.52
C LEU A 153 -7.21 34.27 -16.31
N SER A 154 -6.53 34.66 -15.23
CA SER A 154 -6.12 36.03 -14.95
C SER A 154 -5.16 36.56 -16.02
N GLY A 155 -4.19 35.74 -16.46
CA GLY A 155 -3.30 36.11 -17.56
C GLY A 155 -4.03 36.36 -18.88
N LEU A 156 -5.03 35.54 -19.23
CA LEU A 156 -5.86 35.77 -20.42
C LEU A 156 -6.71 37.04 -20.30
N GLN A 157 -7.22 37.33 -19.12
CA GLN A 157 -8.01 38.53 -18.85
C GLN A 157 -7.16 39.80 -18.93
N ILE A 158 -5.90 39.77 -18.49
CA ILE A 158 -4.93 40.87 -18.66
C ILE A 158 -4.62 41.13 -20.14
N VAL A 159 -4.45 40.06 -20.94
CA VAL A 159 -4.25 40.21 -22.39
C VAL A 159 -5.49 40.82 -23.07
N GLU A 160 -6.70 40.46 -22.62
CA GLU A 160 -7.95 41.02 -23.12
C GLU A 160 -8.13 42.50 -22.74
N CYS A 161 -7.72 42.88 -21.52
CA CYS A 161 -7.69 44.27 -21.05
C CYS A 161 -6.67 45.13 -21.82
N HIS A 162 -5.45 44.66 -22.03
CA HIS A 162 -4.43 45.42 -22.78
C HIS A 162 -4.77 45.58 -24.27
N LEU A 163 -5.58 44.69 -24.85
CA LEU A 163 -6.13 44.89 -26.19
C LEU A 163 -7.19 46.01 -26.25
N HIS A 164 -7.84 46.33 -25.14
CA HIS A 164 -8.82 47.42 -25.05
C HIS A 164 -8.20 48.77 -24.67
N GLU A 165 -7.14 48.79 -23.87
CA GLU A 165 -6.47 50.02 -23.42
C GLU A 165 -5.57 50.67 -24.49
N GLY A 166 -5.29 49.96 -25.59
CA GLY A 166 -4.50 50.46 -26.73
C GLY A 166 -5.12 51.59 -27.56
N GLY A 167 -6.23 52.22 -27.13
CA GLY A 167 -6.61 53.57 -27.56
C GLY A 167 -6.85 53.82 -29.06
N LEU A 168 -7.12 52.80 -29.87
CA LEU A 168 -7.55 52.99 -31.26
C LEU A 168 -9.04 53.31 -31.28
N GLN A 169 -9.38 54.60 -31.24
CA GLN A 169 -10.75 55.04 -31.52
C GLN A 169 -11.16 54.61 -32.94
N PRO A 170 -12.36 54.04 -33.12
CA PRO A 170 -12.88 53.68 -34.44
C PRO A 170 -13.37 54.94 -35.15
N ARG A 171 -12.44 55.72 -35.72
CA ARG A 171 -12.78 56.78 -36.68
C ARG A 171 -12.65 56.23 -38.10
N GLY A 172 -13.79 56.06 -38.75
CA GLY A 172 -13.86 55.83 -40.19
C GLY A 172 -14.52 54.50 -40.51
N ARG A 173 -15.69 54.60 -41.16
CA ARG A 173 -16.40 53.53 -41.85
C ARG A 173 -15.54 53.06 -43.04
N LEU A 174 -14.42 52.40 -42.74
CA LEU A 174 -13.61 51.69 -43.72
C LEU A 174 -14.32 50.37 -44.00
N LYS A 175 -14.48 50.10 -45.30
CA LYS A 175 -15.07 48.87 -45.82
C LYS A 175 -14.41 47.68 -45.12
N GLU A 176 -15.25 46.79 -44.61
CA GLU A 176 -14.86 45.54 -43.97
C GLU A 176 -14.11 44.67 -44.99
N ASP A 177 -12.81 44.91 -45.13
CA ASP A 177 -11.93 43.99 -45.82
C ASP A 177 -11.93 42.70 -45.01
N LYS A 178 -12.49 41.65 -45.62
CA LYS A 178 -12.65 40.29 -45.10
C LYS A 178 -11.31 39.56 -44.90
N GLU A 179 -10.24 40.29 -44.64
CA GLU A 179 -9.02 39.74 -44.11
C GLU A 179 -9.18 39.57 -42.60
N SER A 180 -9.93 38.52 -42.22
CA SER A 180 -9.82 37.92 -40.90
C SER A 180 -8.33 37.74 -40.65
N SER A 181 -7.72 38.59 -39.82
CA SER A 181 -6.28 38.58 -39.67
C SER A 181 -5.85 37.17 -39.27
N LYS A 182 -4.72 36.68 -39.79
CA LYS A 182 -4.22 35.32 -39.47
C LYS A 182 -4.16 35.08 -37.95
N ALA A 183 -3.99 36.13 -37.16
CA ALA A 183 -4.04 36.11 -35.70
C ALA A 183 -5.44 35.77 -35.15
N GLY A 184 -6.52 36.32 -35.72
CA GLY A 184 -7.89 36.01 -35.32
C GLY A 184 -8.23 34.53 -35.49
N ARG A 185 -7.87 33.94 -36.65
CA ARG A 185 -8.05 32.48 -36.88
C ARG A 185 -7.24 31.64 -35.88
N LYS A 186 -6.00 32.06 -35.56
CA LYS A 186 -5.16 31.35 -34.58
C LYS A 186 -5.76 31.38 -33.17
N ILE A 187 -6.31 32.51 -32.74
CA ILE A 187 -7.00 32.65 -31.45
C ILE A 187 -8.23 31.75 -31.38
N GLU A 188 -9.03 31.69 -32.45
CA GLU A 188 -10.22 30.83 -32.52
C GLU A 188 -9.85 29.34 -32.44
N ILE A 189 -8.80 28.91 -33.14
CA ILE A 189 -8.27 27.54 -33.05
C ILE A 189 -7.81 27.23 -31.62
N LEU A 190 -7.06 28.13 -30.97
CA LEU A 190 -6.61 27.94 -29.59
C LEU A 190 -7.79 27.86 -28.61
N ARG A 191 -8.82 28.70 -28.76
CA ARG A 191 -10.04 28.65 -27.96
C ARG A 191 -10.76 27.31 -28.11
N ALA A 192 -10.86 26.80 -29.34
CA ALA A 192 -11.44 25.48 -29.60
C ALA A 192 -10.63 24.36 -28.93
N GLN A 193 -9.29 24.41 -28.99
CA GLN A 193 -8.40 23.47 -28.31
C GLN A 193 -8.56 23.51 -26.79
N ILE A 194 -8.60 24.70 -26.18
CA ILE A 194 -8.81 24.86 -24.74
C ILE A 194 -10.18 24.30 -24.33
N LYS A 195 -11.23 24.54 -25.13
CA LYS A 195 -12.57 24.00 -24.87
C LYS A 195 -12.57 22.47 -24.91
N HIS A 196 -11.89 21.87 -25.89
CA HIS A 196 -11.75 20.41 -25.99
C HIS A 196 -11.03 19.83 -24.76
N LEU A 197 -9.87 20.39 -24.39
CA LEU A 197 -9.10 19.97 -23.21
C LEU A 197 -9.91 20.08 -21.91
N LYS A 198 -10.76 21.11 -21.77
CA LYS A 198 -11.64 21.25 -20.61
C LYS A 198 -12.68 20.13 -20.52
N GLU A 199 -13.28 19.74 -21.64
CA GLU A 199 -14.26 18.65 -21.63
C GLU A 199 -13.57 17.29 -21.41
N ASP A 200 -12.39 17.05 -21.99
CA ASP A 200 -11.58 15.85 -21.72
C ASP A 200 -11.24 15.73 -20.23
N ASN A 201 -10.81 16.82 -19.59
CA ASN A 201 -10.48 16.83 -18.16
C ASN A 201 -11.72 16.59 -17.28
N LYS A 202 -12.87 17.14 -17.66
CA LYS A 202 -14.14 16.90 -16.96
C LYS A 202 -14.57 15.44 -17.07
N GLU A 203 -14.38 14.83 -18.23
CA GLU A 203 -14.66 13.40 -18.44
C GLU A 203 -13.69 12.51 -17.65
N LYS A 204 -12.38 12.80 -17.68
CA LYS A 204 -11.39 12.16 -16.80
C LYS A 204 -11.81 12.25 -15.32
N ALA A 205 -12.24 13.42 -14.87
CA ALA A 205 -12.68 13.62 -13.48
C ALA A 205 -13.95 12.81 -13.13
N ARG A 206 -14.87 12.59 -14.07
CA ARG A 206 -16.03 11.70 -13.87
C ARG A 206 -15.59 10.24 -13.75
N LYS A 207 -14.74 9.77 -14.66
CA LYS A 207 -14.17 8.40 -14.63
C LYS A 207 -13.42 8.14 -13.33
N LEU A 208 -12.59 9.08 -12.90
CA LEU A 208 -11.86 8.99 -11.64
C LEU A 208 -12.81 8.85 -10.44
N LYS A 209 -13.88 9.63 -10.40
CA LYS A 209 -14.90 9.51 -9.33
C LYS A 209 -15.57 8.14 -9.35
N SER A 210 -15.95 7.63 -10.52
CA SER A 210 -16.54 6.28 -10.67
C SER A 210 -15.59 5.20 -10.15
N LEU A 211 -14.34 5.20 -10.64
CA LEU A 211 -13.33 4.22 -10.25
C LEU A 211 -13.02 4.27 -8.74
N SER A 212 -12.92 5.47 -8.16
CA SER A 212 -12.68 5.64 -6.73
C SER A 212 -13.81 5.06 -5.87
N PHE A 213 -15.06 5.10 -6.38
CA PHE A 213 -16.21 4.51 -5.72
C PHE A 213 -16.18 2.99 -5.84
N GLU A 214 -15.99 2.46 -7.05
CA GLU A 214 -15.89 1.03 -7.31
C GLU A 214 -14.75 0.37 -6.52
N LEU A 215 -13.58 1.02 -6.42
CA LEU A 215 -12.46 0.55 -5.60
C LEU A 215 -12.81 0.45 -4.13
N ARG A 216 -13.61 1.38 -3.60
CA ARG A 216 -14.05 1.36 -2.21
C ARG A 216 -15.02 0.21 -1.95
N GLU A 217 -15.95 -0.03 -2.87
CA GLU A 217 -16.88 -1.16 -2.79
C GLU A 217 -16.13 -2.49 -2.84
N LEU A 218 -15.21 -2.66 -3.80
CA LEU A 218 -14.41 -3.88 -3.92
C LEU A 218 -13.54 -4.15 -2.68
N LYS A 219 -12.92 -3.11 -2.10
CA LYS A 219 -12.15 -3.26 -0.85
C LYS A 219 -13.05 -3.68 0.32
N THR A 220 -14.26 -3.14 0.39
CA THR A 220 -15.23 -3.49 1.43
C THR A 220 -15.68 -4.94 1.29
N GLU A 221 -15.98 -5.39 0.07
CA GLU A 221 -16.38 -6.76 -0.20
C GLU A 221 -15.23 -7.75 0.04
N SER A 222 -14.01 -7.41 -0.38
CA SER A 222 -12.80 -8.20 -0.07
C SER A 222 -12.61 -8.38 1.44
N HIS A 223 -12.82 -7.33 2.25
CA HIS A 223 -12.77 -7.43 3.71
C HIS A 223 -13.90 -8.31 4.27
N ARG A 224 -15.11 -8.20 3.72
CA ARG A 224 -16.24 -9.04 4.11
C ARG A 224 -15.94 -10.52 3.86
N GLN A 225 -15.47 -10.87 2.66
CA GLN A 225 -15.08 -12.24 2.32
C GLN A 225 -13.93 -12.75 3.20
N ALA A 226 -12.94 -11.92 3.50
CA ALA A 226 -11.86 -12.30 4.41
C ALA A 226 -12.37 -12.64 5.82
N SER A 227 -13.38 -11.90 6.31
CA SER A 227 -14.01 -12.19 7.60
C SER A 227 -14.84 -13.48 7.56
N GLU A 228 -15.58 -13.72 6.48
CA GLU A 228 -16.36 -14.95 6.28
C GLU A 228 -15.45 -16.19 6.21
N LEU A 229 -14.38 -16.10 5.43
CA LEU A 229 -13.39 -17.17 5.29
C LEU A 229 -12.79 -17.54 6.66
N LYS A 230 -12.42 -16.54 7.48
CA LYS A 230 -11.90 -16.75 8.83
C LYS A 230 -12.91 -17.45 9.75
N ILE A 231 -14.20 -17.13 9.62
CA ILE A 231 -15.27 -17.79 10.38
C ILE A 231 -15.39 -19.26 9.94
N LYS A 232 -15.43 -19.52 8.63
CA LYS A 232 -15.54 -20.89 8.09
C LYS A 232 -14.33 -21.75 8.44
N GLU A 233 -13.10 -21.21 8.39
CA GLU A 233 -11.89 -21.89 8.84
C GLU A 233 -11.96 -22.28 10.33
N LYS A 234 -12.48 -21.39 11.17
CA LYS A 234 -12.68 -21.69 12.60
C LYS A 234 -13.69 -22.81 12.82
N VAL A 235 -14.81 -22.80 12.10
CA VAL A 235 -15.82 -23.87 12.16
C VAL A 235 -15.25 -25.20 11.66
N LEU A 236 -14.52 -25.17 10.54
CA LEU A 236 -13.83 -26.32 9.99
C LEU A 236 -12.89 -26.96 11.02
N HIS A 237 -12.05 -26.14 11.67
CA HIS A 237 -11.15 -26.61 12.71
C HIS A 237 -11.89 -27.25 13.90
N GLN A 238 -13.00 -26.66 14.34
CA GLN A 238 -13.82 -27.23 15.42
C GLN A 238 -14.40 -28.61 15.05
N LEU A 239 -14.84 -28.78 13.80
CA LEU A 239 -15.34 -30.05 13.30
C LEU A 239 -14.24 -31.10 13.19
N GLU A 240 -13.06 -30.73 12.71
CA GLU A 240 -11.89 -31.62 12.64
C GLU A 240 -11.50 -32.12 14.04
N VAL A 241 -11.48 -31.24 15.04
CA VAL A 241 -11.25 -31.63 16.45
C VAL A 241 -12.34 -32.59 16.94
N LYS A 242 -13.61 -32.36 16.57
CA LYS A 242 -14.72 -33.25 16.96
C LYS A 242 -14.58 -34.64 16.33
N VAL A 243 -14.21 -34.72 15.05
CA VAL A 243 -13.93 -35.99 14.36
C VAL A 243 -12.77 -36.74 15.01
N LYS A 244 -11.69 -36.04 15.36
CA LYS A 244 -10.56 -36.63 16.08
C LYS A 244 -10.96 -37.20 17.45
N ARG A 245 -11.91 -36.56 18.15
CA ARG A 245 -12.48 -37.11 19.40
C ARG A 245 -13.26 -38.40 19.15
N PHE A 246 -14.05 -38.46 18.08
CA PHE A 246 -14.75 -39.70 17.72
C PHE A 246 -13.78 -40.83 17.38
N GLU A 247 -12.68 -40.54 16.68
CA GLU A 247 -11.62 -41.52 16.39
C GLU A 247 -10.95 -42.05 17.65
N ASN A 248 -10.61 -41.14 18.58
CA ASN A 248 -10.04 -41.52 19.86
C ASN A 248 -11.00 -42.37 20.68
N LEU A 249 -12.31 -42.06 20.65
CA LEU A 249 -13.31 -42.91 21.28
C LEU A 249 -13.27 -44.30 20.65
N LEU A 250 -13.49 -44.42 19.34
CA LEU A 250 -13.55 -45.69 18.60
C LEU A 250 -12.32 -46.60 18.77
N SER A 251 -11.16 -46.03 19.12
CA SER A 251 -9.93 -46.78 19.41
C SER A 251 -9.90 -47.47 20.78
N LYS A 252 -10.78 -47.10 21.72
CA LYS A 252 -10.82 -47.69 23.07
C LYS A 252 -11.49 -49.07 23.04
N LYS A 253 -10.86 -50.07 23.66
CA LYS A 253 -11.31 -51.47 23.67
C LYS A 253 -12.64 -51.69 24.41
N ASP A 254 -12.99 -50.84 25.36
CA ASP A 254 -14.15 -51.03 26.26
C ASP A 254 -15.37 -50.17 25.90
N LEU A 255 -15.57 -49.87 24.61
CA LEU A 255 -16.70 -49.05 24.13
C LEU A 255 -18.01 -49.84 24.06
N GLY A 256 -18.62 -50.12 25.22
CA GLY A 256 -20.04 -50.47 25.34
C GLY A 256 -20.58 -51.54 24.36
N THR A 257 -21.89 -51.47 24.07
CA THR A 257 -22.56 -52.37 23.13
C THR A 257 -22.30 -51.97 21.68
N ALA A 258 -22.46 -52.92 20.74
CA ALA A 258 -22.30 -52.68 19.31
C ALA A 258 -23.11 -51.47 18.80
N ASP A 259 -24.30 -51.26 19.34
CA ASP A 259 -25.19 -50.14 18.99
C ASP A 259 -24.57 -48.76 19.26
N VAL A 260 -23.80 -48.62 20.35
CA VAL A 260 -23.13 -47.35 20.69
C VAL A 260 -22.05 -47.05 19.67
N LYS A 261 -21.30 -48.08 19.25
CA LYS A 261 -20.25 -47.95 18.24
C LYS A 261 -20.84 -47.53 16.89
N GLU A 262 -21.93 -48.16 16.45
CA GLU A 262 -22.61 -47.81 15.21
C GLU A 262 -23.11 -46.36 15.21
N LYS A 263 -23.69 -45.90 16.33
CA LYS A 263 -24.13 -44.51 16.48
C LYS A 263 -22.97 -43.51 16.35
N ILE A 264 -21.84 -43.80 16.98
CA ILE A 264 -20.63 -42.95 16.88
C ILE A 264 -20.10 -42.92 15.45
N GLU A 265 -20.10 -44.06 14.74
CA GLU A 265 -19.67 -44.12 13.33
C GLU A 265 -20.60 -43.34 12.41
N LYS A 266 -21.92 -43.42 12.60
CA LYS A 266 -22.91 -42.63 11.85
C LYS A 266 -22.70 -41.13 12.06
N GLU A 267 -22.55 -40.69 13.31
CA GLU A 267 -22.27 -39.29 13.63
C GLU A 267 -20.92 -38.82 13.05
N LYS A 268 -19.86 -39.64 13.12
CA LYS A 268 -18.56 -39.35 12.52
C LYS A 268 -18.69 -39.15 11.01
N LYS A 269 -19.40 -40.03 10.31
CA LYS A 269 -19.63 -39.95 8.86
C LYS A 269 -20.35 -38.65 8.48
N GLU A 270 -21.34 -38.25 9.26
CA GLU A 270 -22.06 -36.99 9.05
C GLU A 270 -21.16 -35.77 9.27
N GLN A 271 -20.32 -35.77 10.31
CA GLN A 271 -19.34 -34.68 10.50
C GLN A 271 -18.31 -34.62 9.37
N LEU A 272 -17.85 -35.77 8.86
CA LEU A 272 -16.93 -35.83 7.72
C LEU A 272 -17.54 -35.24 6.45
N LYS A 273 -18.83 -35.48 6.19
CA LYS A 273 -19.56 -34.85 5.08
C LYS A 273 -19.59 -33.32 5.24
N LYS A 274 -19.89 -32.81 6.45
CA LYS A 274 -19.86 -31.38 6.76
C LYS A 274 -18.48 -30.76 6.57
N ILE A 275 -17.42 -31.45 7.00
CA ILE A 275 -16.02 -31.03 6.79
C ILE A 275 -15.71 -30.93 5.30
N ARG A 276 -16.08 -31.95 4.50
CA ARG A 276 -15.83 -31.93 3.04
C ARG A 276 -16.50 -30.73 2.38
N ASN A 277 -17.79 -30.51 2.65
CA ASN A 277 -18.54 -29.39 2.09
C ASN A 277 -17.96 -28.03 2.53
N LEU A 278 -17.54 -27.90 3.79
CA LEU A 278 -16.92 -26.66 4.27
C LEU A 278 -15.54 -26.42 3.66
N LYS A 279 -14.73 -27.46 3.44
CA LYS A 279 -13.44 -27.35 2.74
C LYS A 279 -13.61 -26.81 1.33
N GLU A 280 -14.58 -27.33 0.60
CA GLU A 280 -14.92 -26.86 -0.74
C GLU A 280 -15.35 -25.38 -0.72
N GLN A 281 -16.22 -24.98 0.22
CA GLN A 281 -16.62 -23.57 0.35
C GLN A 281 -15.47 -22.63 0.72
N VAL A 282 -14.55 -23.06 1.60
CA VAL A 282 -13.35 -22.28 1.96
C VAL A 282 -12.45 -22.10 0.74
N GLU A 283 -12.28 -23.14 -0.07
CA GLU A 283 -11.48 -23.06 -1.29
C GLU A 283 -12.09 -22.11 -2.32
N ILE A 284 -13.41 -22.18 -2.55
CA ILE A 284 -14.12 -21.26 -3.44
C ILE A 284 -13.98 -19.81 -2.97
N LEU A 285 -14.24 -19.51 -1.69
CA LEU A 285 -14.09 -18.16 -1.16
C LEU A 285 -12.63 -17.66 -1.20
N SER A 286 -11.67 -18.57 -1.00
CA SER A 286 -10.24 -18.28 -1.09
C SER A 286 -9.84 -17.87 -2.51
N THR A 287 -10.36 -18.56 -3.53
CA THR A 287 -10.09 -18.22 -4.93
C THR A 287 -10.78 -16.92 -5.34
N GLU A 288 -12.07 -16.74 -5.02
CA GLU A 288 -12.81 -15.50 -5.27
C GLU A 288 -12.13 -14.27 -4.66
N ARG A 289 -11.67 -14.39 -3.42
CA ARG A 289 -10.95 -13.32 -2.73
C ARG A 289 -9.67 -12.95 -3.47
N LYS A 290 -8.87 -13.93 -3.90
CA LYS A 290 -7.64 -13.68 -4.66
C LYS A 290 -7.93 -12.98 -5.98
N GLU A 291 -8.99 -13.36 -6.67
CA GLU A 291 -9.41 -12.68 -7.91
C GLU A 291 -9.84 -11.23 -7.65
N MET A 292 -10.60 -10.96 -6.58
CA MET A 292 -10.94 -9.58 -6.20
C MET A 292 -9.72 -8.74 -5.82
N GLU A 293 -8.73 -9.33 -5.12
CA GLU A 293 -7.48 -8.64 -4.81
C GLU A 293 -6.72 -8.25 -6.08
N LYS A 294 -6.70 -9.13 -7.10
CA LYS A 294 -6.15 -8.81 -8.43
C LYS A 294 -6.92 -7.67 -9.11
N ILE A 295 -8.25 -7.72 -9.11
CA ILE A 295 -9.09 -6.66 -9.70
C ILE A 295 -8.81 -5.31 -9.00
N CYS A 296 -8.69 -5.29 -7.67
CA CYS A 296 -8.32 -4.09 -6.93
C CYS A 296 -6.96 -3.54 -7.36
N TYR A 297 -5.98 -4.42 -7.57
CA TYR A 297 -4.66 -4.02 -8.05
C TYR A 297 -4.73 -3.33 -9.43
N PHE A 298 -5.45 -3.93 -10.39
CA PHE A 298 -5.62 -3.34 -11.72
C PHE A 298 -6.33 -1.98 -11.67
N LYS A 299 -7.42 -1.87 -10.90
CA LYS A 299 -8.14 -0.60 -10.77
C LYS A 299 -7.31 0.50 -10.10
N ASN A 300 -6.43 0.17 -9.14
CA ASN A 300 -5.49 1.15 -8.59
C ASN A 300 -4.52 1.67 -9.67
N ILE A 301 -4.05 0.81 -10.59
CA ILE A 301 -3.20 1.23 -11.71
C ILE A 301 -3.98 2.11 -12.68
N GLU A 302 -5.22 1.77 -13.01
CA GLU A 302 -6.09 2.61 -13.84
C GLU A 302 -6.30 4.00 -13.23
N GLU A 303 -6.54 4.06 -11.92
CA GLU A 303 -6.63 5.32 -11.18
C GLU A 303 -5.34 6.15 -11.28
N MET A 304 -4.17 5.50 -11.16
CA MET A 304 -2.87 6.17 -11.33
C MET A 304 -2.71 6.71 -12.75
N ILE A 305 -3.11 5.95 -13.78
CA ILE A 305 -3.03 6.38 -15.18
C ILE A 305 -3.89 7.63 -15.41
N LEU A 306 -5.10 7.67 -14.84
CA LEU A 306 -5.96 8.84 -14.96
C LEU A 306 -5.43 10.08 -14.22
N ASN A 307 -4.66 9.87 -13.15
CA ASN A 307 -4.09 10.94 -12.34
C ASN A 307 -2.68 11.36 -12.78
N MET A 308 -2.06 10.71 -13.76
CA MET A 308 -0.64 10.93 -14.08
C MET A 308 -0.29 12.38 -14.44
N ASP A 309 -1.25 13.13 -15.01
CA ASP A 309 -1.04 14.54 -15.38
C ASP A 309 -1.06 15.47 -14.14
N THR A 310 -1.65 15.02 -13.03
CA THR A 310 -1.91 15.83 -11.83
C THR A 310 -1.16 15.38 -10.59
N ASP A 311 -0.79 14.10 -10.54
CA ASP A 311 -0.09 13.49 -9.43
C ASP A 311 1.31 13.06 -9.89
N ARG A 312 2.31 13.84 -9.46
CA ARG A 312 3.72 13.62 -9.79
C ARG A 312 4.20 12.23 -9.33
N LYS A 313 3.67 11.73 -8.21
CA LYS A 313 4.02 10.40 -7.70
C LYS A 313 3.45 9.30 -8.61
N ALA A 314 2.20 9.45 -9.06
CA ALA A 314 1.59 8.52 -10.00
C ALA A 314 2.37 8.48 -11.32
N ALA A 315 2.73 9.64 -11.86
CA ALA A 315 3.55 9.76 -13.07
C ALA A 315 4.90 9.03 -12.91
N PHE A 316 5.62 9.32 -11.83
CA PHE A 316 6.92 8.70 -11.55
C PHE A 316 6.81 7.17 -11.47
N ILE A 317 5.87 6.64 -10.68
CA ILE A 317 5.72 5.18 -10.52
C ILE A 317 5.33 4.51 -11.85
N LEU A 318 4.43 5.12 -12.63
CA LEU A 318 4.04 4.57 -13.93
C LEU A 318 5.21 4.54 -14.91
N ASP A 319 6.08 5.54 -14.89
CA ASP A 319 7.30 5.52 -15.69
C ASP A 319 8.24 4.41 -15.23
N GLN A 320 8.44 4.21 -13.92
CA GLN A 320 9.23 3.08 -13.42
C GLN A 320 8.66 1.72 -13.88
N ILE A 321 7.33 1.56 -13.91
CA ILE A 321 6.68 0.35 -14.44
C ILE A 321 6.96 0.18 -15.94
N LYS A 322 6.84 1.25 -16.74
CA LYS A 322 7.13 1.21 -18.18
C LYS A 322 8.59 0.85 -18.47
N LEU A 323 9.51 1.32 -17.63
CA LEU A 323 10.94 1.11 -17.75
C LEU A 323 11.39 -0.28 -17.26
N TYR A 324 10.50 -1.06 -16.66
CA TYR A 324 10.83 -2.40 -16.17
C TYR A 324 11.31 -3.30 -17.30
N LYS A 325 12.53 -3.86 -17.15
CA LYS A 325 13.23 -4.70 -18.15
C LYS A 325 13.53 -4.02 -19.50
N MET A 326 13.48 -2.69 -19.59
CA MET A 326 13.93 -1.99 -20.79
C MET A 326 15.45 -1.95 -20.87
N LYS A 327 16.02 -2.34 -22.02
CA LYS A 327 17.47 -2.26 -22.28
C LYS A 327 17.99 -0.83 -22.42
N LEU A 328 17.16 0.05 -22.96
CA LEU A 328 17.48 1.47 -23.22
C LEU A 328 16.33 2.33 -22.69
N PRO A 329 16.34 2.64 -21.38
CA PRO A 329 15.26 3.40 -20.77
C PRO A 329 15.19 4.82 -21.34
N ARG A 330 13.98 5.28 -21.65
CA ARG A 330 13.69 6.68 -21.99
C ARG A 330 12.89 7.29 -20.84
N TYR A 331 13.52 8.24 -20.16
CA TYR A 331 12.92 8.92 -19.01
C TYR A 331 12.06 10.08 -19.49
N SER A 332 10.91 10.28 -18.85
CA SER A 332 10.16 11.53 -19.01
C SER A 332 10.87 12.67 -18.28
N ASP A 333 10.62 13.90 -18.71
CA ASP A 333 11.17 15.10 -18.09
C ASP A 333 10.77 15.19 -16.60
N SER A 334 9.52 14.83 -16.27
CA SER A 334 9.04 14.79 -14.88
C SER A 334 9.85 13.82 -14.01
N THR A 335 10.15 12.62 -14.53
CA THR A 335 10.98 11.63 -13.85
C THR A 335 12.43 12.09 -13.69
N LEU A 336 13.00 12.74 -14.71
CA LEU A 336 14.35 13.29 -14.64
C LEU A 336 14.44 14.39 -13.58
N GLN A 337 13.46 15.30 -13.52
CA GLN A 337 13.41 16.35 -12.51
C GLN A 337 13.35 15.77 -11.08
N GLU A 338 12.54 14.74 -10.83
CA GLU A 338 12.48 14.08 -9.52
C GLU A 338 13.80 13.41 -9.14
N CYS A 339 14.46 12.79 -10.13
CA CYS A 339 15.77 12.18 -9.90
C CYS A 339 16.85 13.21 -9.59
N ILE A 340 16.83 14.38 -10.23
CA ILE A 340 17.76 15.49 -9.96
C ILE A 340 17.55 16.01 -8.54
N ILE A 341 16.31 16.23 -8.12
CA ILE A 341 15.98 16.69 -6.76
C ILE A 341 16.46 15.65 -5.73
N TRP A 342 16.21 14.36 -5.98
CA TRP A 342 16.66 13.30 -5.08
C TRP A 342 18.19 13.23 -5.01
N GLU A 343 18.89 13.24 -6.14
CA GLU A 343 20.35 13.24 -6.18
C GLU A 343 20.97 14.44 -5.45
N ASP A 344 20.36 15.63 -5.57
CA ASP A 344 20.81 16.84 -4.87
C ASP A 344 20.56 16.75 -3.36
N THR A 345 19.42 16.19 -2.95
CA THR A 345 19.03 16.09 -1.53
C THR A 345 19.77 14.97 -0.80
N ASP A 346 19.95 13.80 -1.42
CA ASP A 346 20.62 12.64 -0.85
C ASP A 346 21.32 11.80 -1.94
N PRO A 347 22.53 12.22 -2.36
CA PRO A 347 23.28 11.53 -3.42
C PRO A 347 23.62 10.07 -3.04
N GLY A 348 23.88 9.82 -1.75
CA GLY A 348 24.22 8.48 -1.26
C GLY A 348 23.03 7.52 -1.34
N GLY A 349 21.84 7.99 -0.94
CA GLY A 349 20.60 7.23 -1.06
C GLY A 349 20.21 6.97 -2.51
N TYR A 350 20.35 7.96 -3.39
CA TYR A 350 20.07 7.81 -4.81
C TYR A 350 21.00 6.77 -5.46
N GLN A 351 22.31 6.88 -5.21
CA GLN A 351 23.30 5.94 -5.73
C GLN A 351 23.01 4.51 -5.24
N PHE A 352 22.69 4.34 -3.96
CA PHE A 352 22.34 3.04 -3.39
C PHE A 352 21.11 2.44 -4.07
N VAL A 353 20.03 3.20 -4.26
CA VAL A 353 18.81 2.70 -4.92
C VAL A 353 19.09 2.33 -6.37
N ARG A 354 19.87 3.12 -7.09
CA ARG A 354 20.27 2.81 -8.48
C ARG A 354 21.12 1.55 -8.56
N GLU A 355 22.14 1.40 -7.72
CA GLU A 355 23.00 0.21 -7.66
C GLU A 355 22.26 -1.05 -7.23
N SER A 356 21.22 -0.92 -6.41
CA SER A 356 20.38 -2.04 -5.99
C SER A 356 19.45 -2.56 -7.08
N GLU A 357 19.37 -1.88 -8.23
CA GLU A 357 18.44 -2.17 -9.33
C GLU A 357 16.96 -2.21 -8.92
N LEU A 358 16.62 -1.63 -7.77
CA LEU A 358 15.24 -1.58 -7.28
C LEU A 358 14.36 -0.70 -8.18
N LEU A 359 14.94 0.38 -8.71
CA LEU A 359 14.31 1.30 -9.64
C LEU A 359 15.23 1.50 -10.84
N THR A 360 14.64 1.65 -12.03
CA THR A 360 15.38 2.02 -13.24
C THR A 360 15.61 3.52 -13.20
N LEU A 361 16.70 3.97 -12.54
CA LEU A 361 17.03 5.39 -12.38
C LEU A 361 18.09 5.86 -13.39
N PRO A 362 18.03 7.13 -13.86
CA PRO A 362 19.01 7.67 -14.78
C PRO A 362 20.41 7.77 -14.15
N THR A 363 21.44 7.78 -15.00
CA THR A 363 22.81 8.10 -14.54
C THR A 363 22.97 9.60 -14.31
N GLN A 364 23.95 10.00 -13.50
CA GLN A 364 24.29 11.44 -13.34
C GLN A 364 24.57 12.11 -14.68
N SER A 365 25.26 11.42 -15.61
CA SER A 365 25.52 11.93 -16.95
C SER A 365 24.22 12.16 -17.75
N THR A 366 23.23 11.28 -17.62
CA THR A 366 21.91 11.44 -18.24
C THR A 366 21.18 12.66 -17.66
N MET A 367 21.21 12.83 -16.34
CA MET A 367 20.60 13.98 -15.66
C MET A 367 21.27 15.30 -16.06
N LYS A 368 22.60 15.36 -16.09
CA LYS A 368 23.37 16.54 -16.54
C LYS A 368 23.07 16.92 -17.98
N LYS A 369 22.96 15.94 -18.88
CA LYS A 369 22.56 16.20 -20.28
C LYS A 369 21.16 16.81 -20.38
N HIS A 370 20.24 16.42 -19.51
CA HIS A 370 18.87 16.94 -19.50
C HIS A 370 18.79 18.38 -19.03
N LEU A 371 19.62 18.77 -18.06
CA LEU A 371 19.75 20.17 -17.65
C LEU A 371 20.36 21.04 -18.76
N GLY A 372 21.01 20.44 -19.76
CA GLY A 372 21.76 21.16 -20.78
C GLY A 372 23.01 21.84 -20.21
N PRO A 373 23.73 22.64 -21.02
CA PRO A 373 24.67 23.62 -20.51
C PRO A 373 23.86 24.74 -19.84
N MET A 374 23.22 24.45 -18.70
CA MET A 374 22.91 25.51 -17.77
C MET A 374 24.24 25.98 -17.24
N ASP A 375 24.68 27.16 -17.69
CA ASP A 375 25.73 27.92 -17.03
C ASP A 375 25.28 28.16 -15.58
N LEU A 376 25.57 27.18 -14.72
CA LEU A 376 25.31 27.20 -13.28
C LEU A 376 26.14 28.28 -12.56
N GLU A 377 26.86 29.14 -13.31
CA GLU A 377 27.40 30.40 -12.82
C GLU A 377 26.32 31.43 -12.46
N ILE A 378 25.03 31.14 -12.70
CA ILE A 378 23.91 31.83 -12.03
C ILE A 378 23.81 31.33 -10.57
N ASN A 379 24.84 31.64 -9.79
CA ASN A 379 24.79 32.12 -8.40
C ASN A 379 23.50 31.78 -7.62
N MET A 380 23.28 30.49 -7.29
CA MET A 380 22.16 30.08 -6.44
C MET A 380 22.24 30.69 -5.02
N ASP A 381 23.42 31.18 -4.61
CA ASP A 381 23.61 31.85 -3.33
C ASP A 381 23.02 33.27 -3.26
N ASN A 382 22.73 33.92 -4.40
CA ASN A 382 22.29 35.33 -4.40
C ASN A 382 20.82 35.56 -4.80
N SER A 383 20.16 34.63 -5.49
CA SER A 383 18.81 34.88 -6.02
C SER A 383 17.67 34.53 -5.03
N LEU A 384 17.87 33.55 -4.15
CA LEU A 384 16.86 33.21 -3.12
C LEU A 384 16.91 34.16 -1.91
N ASN A 385 18.05 34.80 -1.63
CA ASN A 385 18.17 35.82 -0.58
C ASN A 385 17.86 37.24 -1.06
N GLY A 386 17.85 37.51 -2.36
CA GLY A 386 17.65 38.87 -2.91
C GLY A 386 16.20 39.25 -3.26
N GLN A 387 15.26 38.30 -3.29
CA GLN A 387 13.88 38.55 -3.73
C GLN A 387 12.78 38.08 -2.78
N ILE A 388 13.10 37.66 -1.56
CA ILE A 388 12.17 37.89 -0.46
C ILE A 388 12.28 39.38 -0.14
N ASN A 389 11.62 40.17 -0.98
CA ASN A 389 11.59 41.62 -0.93
C ASN A 389 11.27 42.00 0.52
N GLU A 390 12.15 42.75 1.17
CA GLU A 390 11.97 43.21 2.55
C GLU A 390 10.60 43.90 2.72
N SER A 391 10.08 44.47 1.63
CA SER A 391 8.71 44.94 1.42
C SER A 391 7.62 43.90 1.70
N CYS A 392 7.70 42.65 1.21
CA CYS A 392 6.71 41.60 1.50
C CYS A 392 6.75 41.17 2.98
N ILE A 393 7.94 41.11 3.58
CA ILE A 393 8.07 40.81 5.00
C ILE A 393 7.47 41.95 5.84
N ASN A 394 7.67 43.20 5.44
CA ASN A 394 7.10 44.36 6.12
C ASN A 394 5.59 44.44 5.97
N GLU A 395 5.01 44.15 4.80
CA GLU A 395 3.55 44.07 4.62
C GLU A 395 2.90 42.98 5.50
N ILE A 396 3.57 41.83 5.66
CA ILE A 396 3.09 40.77 6.55
C ILE A 396 3.20 41.21 8.03
N LYS A 397 4.28 41.90 8.42
CA LYS A 397 4.44 42.43 9.78
C LYS A 397 3.39 43.49 10.10
N ASP A 398 3.12 44.41 9.17
CA ASP A 398 2.11 45.46 9.34
C ASP A 398 0.69 44.86 9.42
N SER A 399 0.42 43.80 8.63
CA SER A 399 -0.84 43.06 8.70
C SER A 399 -1.02 42.29 10.02
N ILE A 400 0.06 41.81 10.65
CA ILE A 400 0.00 41.16 11.96
C ILE A 400 -0.18 42.18 13.08
N ALA A 401 0.47 43.34 12.98
CA ALA A 401 0.37 44.41 13.97
C ALA A 401 -1.05 45.00 14.04
N SER A 402 -1.73 45.18 12.90
CA SER A 402 -3.11 45.68 12.87
C SER A 402 -4.12 44.73 13.52
N VAL A 403 -3.90 43.42 13.43
CA VAL A 403 -4.77 42.41 14.06
C VAL A 403 -4.56 42.34 15.57
N GLN A 404 -3.40 42.75 16.08
CA GLN A 404 -3.10 42.75 17.52
C GLN A 404 -3.63 43.97 18.27
N THR A 405 -3.95 45.08 17.58
CA THR A 405 -4.52 46.29 18.21
C THR A 405 -6.04 46.24 18.40
N ASP A 406 -6.72 45.29 17.76
CA ASP A 406 -8.18 45.10 17.85
C ASP A 406 -8.59 44.00 18.85
N LEU A 407 -7.62 43.44 19.60
CA LEU A 407 -7.81 42.52 20.72
C LEU A 407 -7.39 43.20 22.03
#